data_AF-A0A1G0L6M5-F1
#
_entry.id   AF-A0A1G0L6M5-F1
#
_cell.length_a   1.000
_cell.length_b   1.000
_cell.length_c   1.000
_cell.angle_alpha   90.00
_cell.angle_beta   90.00
_cell.angle_gamma   90.00
#
_symmetry.space_group_name_H-M   'P 1'
#
loop_
_entity.id
_entity.type
_entity.pdbx_description
1 polymer ?
#
loop_
_entity_poly.entity_id
_entity_poly.type
_entity_poly.pdbx_seq_one_letter_code
_entity_poly.pdbx_strand_id
1 'polypeptide(L)'
;MAWREFRLLRDGVVHALEGGLWLHRFTLGGRAMAHLVSGDREALLAWGRAAGLDGRWIQYKPLRDPRTGERVPAWHWDLSGDRIPPRRDEGA
;
A
#
# COMPACT_ATOMS: atom_id res chain seq x y z
N MET A 1 -7.35 8.32 -6.52
CA MET A 1 -6.31 7.52 -7.19
C MET A 1 -6.59 6.03 -6.98
N ALA A 2 -6.33 5.21 -7.99
CA ALA A 2 -6.43 3.77 -7.89
C ALA A 2 -5.15 3.18 -7.29
N TRP A 3 -5.27 2.12 -6.49
CA TRP A 3 -4.13 1.31 -6.05
C TRP A 3 -3.69 0.33 -7.14
N ARG A 4 -2.42 -0.09 -7.10
CA ARG A 4 -1.83 -1.03 -8.05
C ARG A 4 -1.06 -2.13 -7.32
N GLU A 5 -1.15 -3.34 -7.84
CA GLU A 5 -0.35 -4.49 -7.40
C GLU A 5 0.83 -4.70 -8.35
N PHE A 6 1.92 -5.26 -7.82
CA PHE A 6 3.13 -5.57 -8.58
C PHE A 6 3.59 -6.97 -8.23
N ARG A 7 4.12 -7.68 -9.23
CA ARG A 7 4.71 -9.02 -9.02
C ARG A 7 6.00 -8.96 -8.22
N LEU A 8 6.83 -7.93 -8.44
CA LEU A 8 8.09 -7.74 -7.76
C LEU A 8 7.95 -6.66 -6.68
N LEU A 9 8.47 -6.95 -5.48
CA LEU A 9 8.49 -5.98 -4.37
C LEU A 9 9.22 -4.69 -4.77
N ARG A 10 10.31 -4.81 -5.54
CA ARG A 10 11.10 -3.69 -6.04
C ARG A 10 10.23 -2.67 -6.78
N ASP A 11 9.40 -3.14 -7.70
CA ASP A 11 8.58 -2.26 -8.55
C ASP A 11 7.47 -1.59 -7.73
N GLY A 12 6.89 -2.32 -6.78
CA GLY A 12 5.93 -1.78 -5.84
C GLY A 12 6.51 -0.70 -4.92
N VAL A 13 7.73 -0.91 -4.41
CA VAL A 13 8.44 0.10 -3.61
C VAL A 13 8.70 1.36 -4.43
N VAL A 14 9.21 1.23 -5.66
CA VAL A 14 9.45 2.38 -6.55
C VAL A 14 8.14 3.14 -6.80
N HIS A 15 7.07 2.43 -7.14
CA HIS A 15 5.76 3.03 -7.36
C HIS A 15 5.25 3.78 -6.12
N ALA A 16 5.37 3.18 -4.93
CA ALA A 16 4.97 3.82 -3.69
C ALA A 16 5.76 5.11 -3.44
N LEU A 17 7.09 5.07 -3.62
CA LEU A 17 7.97 6.22 -3.41
C LEU A 17 7.74 7.36 -4.40
N GLU A 18 7.22 7.07 -5.59
CA GLU A 18 6.80 8.06 -6.59
C GLU A 18 5.40 8.64 -6.31
N GLY A 19 4.83 8.38 -5.13
CA GLY A 19 3.51 8.87 -4.72
C GLY A 19 2.35 7.96 -5.13
N GLY A 20 2.64 6.82 -5.75
CA GLY A 20 1.66 5.81 -6.08
C GLY A 20 1.08 5.09 -4.85
N LEU A 21 -0.09 4.48 -5.00
CA LEU A 21 -0.70 3.63 -3.99
C LEU A 21 -0.39 2.16 -4.31
N TRP A 22 0.61 1.60 -3.64
CA TRP A 22 0.98 0.20 -3.83
C TRP A 22 0.21 -0.71 -2.87
N LEU A 23 -0.61 -1.62 -3.43
CA LEU A 23 -1.25 -2.69 -2.67
C LEU A 23 -0.38 -3.95 -2.74
N HIS A 24 0.06 -4.44 -1.59
CA HIS A 24 0.85 -5.66 -1.47
C HIS A 24 0.09 -6.68 -0.63
N ARG A 25 -0.46 -7.71 -1.28
CA ARG A 25 -1.19 -8.80 -0.61
C ARG A 25 -0.25 -9.90 -0.14
N PHE A 26 -0.51 -10.45 1.04
CA PHE A 26 0.21 -11.58 1.60
C PHE A 26 -0.68 -12.39 2.53
N THR A 27 -0.20 -13.54 2.99
CA THR A 27 -0.89 -14.36 4.00
C THR A 27 -0.07 -14.37 5.27
N LEU A 28 -0.72 -14.16 6.43
CA LEU A 28 -0.10 -14.23 7.75
C LEU A 28 -0.92 -15.16 8.64
N GLY A 29 -0.33 -16.26 9.11
CA GLY A 29 -1.03 -17.24 9.95
C GLY A 29 -2.30 -17.81 9.31
N GLY A 30 -2.30 -18.01 7.98
CA GLY A 30 -3.46 -18.47 7.21
C GLY A 30 -4.51 -17.40 6.91
N ARG A 31 -4.31 -16.15 7.36
CA ARG A 31 -5.24 -15.04 7.09
C ARG A 31 -4.74 -14.18 5.94
N ALA A 32 -5.64 -13.84 5.02
CA ALA A 32 -5.36 -12.87 3.98
C ALA A 32 -5.12 -11.49 4.61
N MET A 33 -4.06 -10.83 4.19
CA MET A 33 -3.67 -9.48 4.59
C MET A 33 -3.20 -8.68 3.37
N ALA A 34 -3.20 -7.36 3.52
CA ALA A 34 -2.53 -6.49 2.56
C ALA A 34 -1.90 -5.29 3.25
N HIS A 35 -0.78 -4.81 2.70
CA HIS A 35 -0.29 -3.47 2.98
C HIS A 35 -0.70 -2.55 1.84
N LEU A 36 -1.31 -1.41 2.15
CA LEU A 36 -1.42 -0.31 1.20
C LEU A 36 -0.39 0.75 1.57
N VAL A 37 0.52 1.06 0.65
CA VAL A 37 1.75 1.80 0.92
C VAL A 37 1.91 2.97 -0.05
N SER A 38 2.39 4.11 0.45
CA SER A 38 2.78 5.26 -0.36
C SER A 38 3.79 6.16 0.33
N GLY A 39 4.65 6.81 -0.46
CA GLY A 39 5.44 7.98 -0.08
C GLY A 39 4.62 9.29 -0.08
N ASP A 40 3.39 9.27 -0.61
CA ASP A 40 2.44 10.38 -0.48
C ASP A 40 1.44 10.07 0.64
N ARG A 41 1.63 10.71 1.79
CA ARG A 41 0.75 10.56 2.95
C ARG A 41 -0.68 11.01 2.66
N GLU A 42 -0.86 12.08 1.90
CA GLU A 42 -2.17 12.67 1.64
C GLU A 42 -2.98 11.79 0.70
N ALA A 43 -2.35 11.24 -0.34
CA ALA A 43 -2.98 10.25 -1.22
C ALA A 43 -3.44 9.01 -0.42
N LEU A 44 -2.60 8.52 0.49
CA LEU A 44 -2.92 7.35 1.31
C LEU A 44 -4.07 7.62 2.30
N LEU A 45 -4.10 8.81 2.91
CA LEU A 45 -5.21 9.24 3.76
C LEU A 45 -6.50 9.48 2.98
N ALA A 46 -6.42 10.05 1.78
CA ALA A 46 -7.56 10.26 0.91
C ALA A 46 -8.20 8.93 0.51
N TRP A 47 -7.39 7.95 0.14
CA TRP A 47 -7.87 6.59 -0.11
C TRP A 47 -8.52 5.98 1.14
N GLY A 48 -7.85 6.08 2.30
CA GLY A 48 -8.37 5.57 3.56
C GLY A 48 -9.74 6.14 3.93
N ARG A 49 -9.92 7.47 3.80
CA ARG A 49 -11.22 8.12 4.03
C ARG A 49 -12.31 7.58 3.11
N ALA A 50 -12.01 7.40 1.83
CA ALA A 50 -12.97 6.84 0.86
C ALA A 50 -13.32 5.37 1.19
N ALA A 51 -12.40 4.62 1.79
CA ALA A 51 -12.61 3.25 2.26
C ALA A 51 -13.19 3.16 3.69
N GLY A 52 -13.55 4.28 4.32
CA GLY A 52 -14.10 4.30 5.68
C GLY A 52 -13.08 4.00 6.79
N LEU A 53 -11.79 4.18 6.53
CA LEU A 53 -10.70 3.99 7.50
C LEU A 53 -10.39 5.27 8.27
N ASP A 54 -10.05 5.12 9.56
CA ASP A 54 -9.64 6.24 10.41
C ASP A 54 -8.16 6.58 10.22
N GLY A 55 -7.85 7.77 9.71
CA GLY A 55 -6.48 8.21 9.43
C GLY A 55 -5.47 8.09 10.58
N ARG A 56 -5.91 7.89 11.84
CA ARG A 56 -5.03 7.62 12.99
C ARG A 56 -4.36 6.24 12.95
N TRP A 57 -4.87 5.29 12.17
CA TRP A 57 -4.33 3.92 12.07
C TRP A 57 -3.21 3.78 11.03
N ILE A 58 -2.91 4.84 10.28
CA ILE A 58 -1.77 4.88 9.36
C ILE A 58 -0.46 4.77 10.15
N GLN A 59 0.49 3.99 9.64
CA GLN A 59 1.79 3.79 10.27
C GLN A 59 2.89 4.46 9.44
N TYR A 60 3.76 5.24 10.08
CA TYR A 60 4.98 5.74 9.45
C TYR A 60 6.05 4.64 9.45
N LYS A 61 6.45 4.20 8.26
CA LYS A 61 7.48 3.17 8.06
C LYS A 61 8.26 3.50 6.79
N PRO A 62 9.45 4.13 6.90
CA PRO A 62 10.27 4.44 5.74
C PRO A 62 10.62 3.21 4.91
N LEU A 63 10.54 3.33 3.59
CA LEU A 63 10.99 2.30 2.66
C LEU A 63 12.43 2.55 2.25
N ARG A 64 13.18 1.48 1.98
CA ARG A 64 14.50 1.60 1.34
C ARG A 64 14.30 1.69 -0.17
N ASP A 65 14.70 2.79 -0.80
CA ASP A 65 14.66 2.95 -2.24
C ASP A 65 15.63 1.94 -2.89
N PRO A 66 15.15 1.01 -3.73
CA PRO A 66 16.01 0.00 -4.36
C PRO A 66 16.93 0.57 -5.45
N ARG A 67 16.74 1.83 -5.86
CA ARG A 67 17.57 2.52 -6.87
C ARG A 67 18.80 3.18 -6.24
N THR A 68 18.65 3.72 -5.02
CA THR A 68 19.71 4.50 -4.34
C THR A 68 20.20 3.85 -3.05
N GLY A 69 19.39 2.98 -2.44
CA GLY A 69 19.67 2.35 -1.15
C GLY A 69 19.29 3.19 0.07
N GLU A 70 18.83 4.42 -0.12
CA GLU A 70 18.44 5.36 0.94
C GLU A 70 17.07 5.02 1.54
N ARG A 71 16.81 5.48 2.77
CA ARG A 71 15.49 5.35 3.39
C ARG A 71 14.66 6.61 3.13
N VAL A 72 13.53 6.45 2.48
CA VAL A 72 12.62 7.54 2.10
C VAL A 72 11.33 7.43 2.93
N PRO A 73 10.78 8.56 3.43
CA PRO A 73 9.50 8.59 4.13
C PRO A 73 8.40 7.85 3.38
N ALA A 74 7.68 6.98 4.09
CA ALA A 74 6.53 6.26 3.57
C ALA A 74 5.56 5.91 4.69
N TRP A 75 4.31 5.70 4.29
CA TRP A 75 3.20 5.38 5.18
C TRP A 75 2.47 4.13 4.72
N HIS A 76 1.94 3.42 5.69
CA HIS A 76 1.38 2.08 5.51
C HIS A 76 0.02 1.98 6.17
N TRP A 77 -0.86 1.24 5.50
CA TRP A 77 -2.08 0.68 6.05
C TRP A 77 -1.96 -0.83 6.10
N ASP A 78 -2.14 -1.41 7.30
CA ASP A 78 -2.22 -2.86 7.46
C ASP A 78 -3.71 -3.26 7.39
N LEU A 79 -4.08 -3.93 6.31
CA LEU A 79 -5.46 -4.29 5.96
C LEU A 79 -5.68 -5.79 6.17
N SER A 80 -6.85 -6.15 6.66
CA SER A 80 -7.28 -7.53 6.88
C SER A 80 -8.77 -7.70 6.63
N GLY A 81 -9.19 -8.91 6.24
CA GLY A 81 -10.59 -9.24 5.95
C GLY A 81 -11.19 -8.28 4.91
N ASP A 82 -12.39 -7.77 5.21
CA ASP A 82 -13.19 -6.94 4.29
C ASP A 82 -12.57 -5.56 4.01
N ARG A 83 -11.52 -5.18 4.74
CA ARG A 83 -10.77 -3.94 4.47
C ARG A 83 -9.76 -4.10 3.33
N ILE A 84 -9.46 -5.34 2.95
CA ILE A 84 -8.62 -5.61 1.79
C ILE A 84 -9.46 -5.31 0.55
N PRO A 85 -9.02 -4.38 -0.34
CA PRO A 85 -9.75 -4.11 -1.57
C PRO A 85 -9.94 -5.39 -2.37
N PRO A 86 -11.10 -5.61 -3.03
CA PRO A 86 -11.27 -6.78 -3.88
C PRO A 86 -10.16 -6.79 -4.93
N ARG A 87 -9.75 -7.99 -5.38
CA ARG A 87 -8.96 -8.06 -6.61
C ARG A 87 -9.82 -7.40 -7.68
N ARG A 88 -9.23 -6.51 -8.48
CA ARG A 88 -9.95 -6.07 -9.69
C ARG A 88 -10.14 -7.35 -10.48
N ASP A 89 -11.39 -7.70 -10.76
CA ASP A 89 -11.66 -8.72 -11.76
C ASP A 89 -10.88 -8.27 -13.00
N GLU A 90 -9.96 -9.10 -13.46
CA GLU A 90 -9.52 -9.05 -14.85
C GLU A 90 -10.75 -9.46 -15.66
N GLY A 91 -11.66 -8.50 -15.85
CA GLY A 91 -12.75 -8.63 -16.80
C GLY A 91 -12.13 -8.92 -18.16
N ALA A 92 -12.54 -10.06 -18.71
CA ALA A 92 -12.41 -10.53 -20.07
C ALA A 92 -12.32 -9.43 -21.14
#